data_AF-A0A2V1ANP2-F1
#
_entry.id   AF-A0A2V1ANP2-F1
#
_cell.length_a   1.000
_cell.length_b   1.000
_cell.length_c   1.000
_cell.angle_alpha   90.00
_cell.angle_beta   90.00
_cell.angle_gamma   90.00
#
_symmetry.space_group_name_H-M   'P 1'
#
loop_
_entity.id
_entity.type
_entity.pdbx_description
1 polymer ?
#
loop_
_entity_poly.entity_id
_entity_poly.type
_entity_poly.pdbx_seq_one_letter_code
_entity_poly.pdbx_strand_id
1 'polypeptide(L)'
;MVTPHNKTWMDPDPYLRRLLTLSKNEKETIVSDVRKSMLEPAEPHKKTDWQLVTQRLEEKFAPLLMMLEAAFRVFENESDKGDLGEPLENVVGDLSRITYNIVRRYAARDIRDDNAQREDAFKKAVEDYASHTYPLTTSMESLIYSSIYKITHEMMTHIFDIYYTSREMLHDIYVEPSSDHHDEFKKTLLSERKALSEFMGVLRWSIFTRCNEACAWDEICYSPTWGPGPFGWGANDKYMYHDGDRYRIPKDLSCVSWKDVSRR
;
A
#
# COMPACT_ATOMS: atom_id res chain seq x y z
N MET A 1 -18.42 8.45 14.03
CA MET A 1 -17.75 7.13 13.96
C MET A 1 -16.68 6.89 15.04
N VAL A 2 -17.12 6.47 16.21
CA VAL A 2 -16.24 5.88 17.23
C VAL A 2 -15.91 4.48 16.77
N THR A 3 -14.66 4.21 16.41
CA THR A 3 -14.20 2.87 16.10
C THR A 3 -13.33 2.36 17.24
N PRO A 4 -13.31 1.05 17.50
CA PRO A 4 -12.45 0.53 18.54
C PRO A 4 -10.96 0.71 18.20
N HIS A 5 -10.62 0.97 16.92
CA HIS A 5 -9.25 1.29 16.45
C HIS A 5 -8.68 2.54 17.13
N ASN A 6 -9.57 3.45 17.57
CA ASN A 6 -9.17 4.70 18.20
C ASN A 6 -8.98 4.58 19.72
N LYS A 7 -9.34 3.44 20.33
CA LYS A 7 -9.33 3.25 21.79
C LYS A 7 -8.30 2.22 22.25
N THR A 8 -7.84 1.35 21.34
CA THR A 8 -6.96 0.24 21.67
C THR A 8 -6.12 -0.15 20.45
N TRP A 9 -5.02 -0.86 20.68
CA TRP A 9 -4.29 -1.48 19.58
C TRP A 9 -5.14 -2.60 18.98
N MET A 10 -5.19 -2.65 17.66
CA MET A 10 -5.79 -3.75 16.93
C MET A 10 -4.81 -4.31 15.92
N ASP A 11 -4.87 -5.62 15.76
CA ASP A 11 -4.05 -6.32 14.79
C ASP A 11 -4.30 -5.76 13.38
N PRO A 12 -3.27 -5.46 12.58
CA PRO A 12 -3.44 -5.04 11.20
C PRO A 12 -4.18 -6.10 10.37
N ASP A 13 -4.13 -7.38 10.76
CA ASP A 13 -4.84 -8.46 10.12
C ASP A 13 -6.34 -8.50 10.47
N PRO A 14 -7.27 -8.28 9.52
CA PRO A 14 -8.70 -8.29 9.80
C PRO A 14 -9.19 -9.61 10.39
N TYR A 15 -8.49 -10.72 10.14
CA TYR A 15 -8.80 -11.97 10.81
C TYR A 15 -8.43 -11.91 12.30
N LEU A 16 -7.26 -11.39 12.67
CA LEU A 16 -6.80 -11.32 14.08
C LEU A 16 -7.45 -10.20 14.89
N ARG A 17 -8.10 -9.23 14.26
CA ARG A 17 -8.87 -8.16 14.93
C ARG A 17 -9.99 -8.73 15.80
N ARG A 18 -9.77 -8.90 17.10
CA ARG A 18 -10.80 -9.29 18.07
C ARG A 18 -11.19 -8.11 18.94
N LEU A 19 -12.44 -7.66 18.81
CA LEU A 19 -13.06 -6.69 19.74
C LEU A 19 -13.50 -7.35 21.05
N LEU A 20 -13.67 -8.67 21.04
CA LEU A 20 -14.15 -9.45 22.17
C LEU A 20 -13.14 -9.51 23.32
N THR A 21 -11.85 -9.32 23.04
CA THR A 21 -10.78 -9.32 24.05
C THR A 21 -10.68 -8.01 24.82
N LEU A 22 -11.40 -6.96 24.41
CA LEU A 22 -11.41 -5.67 25.10
C LEU A 22 -12.01 -5.79 26.50
N SER A 23 -11.50 -4.98 27.43
CA SER A 23 -12.04 -4.88 28.77
C SER A 23 -13.49 -4.40 28.72
N LYS A 24 -14.27 -4.76 29.74
CA LYS A 24 -15.68 -4.34 29.85
C LYS A 24 -15.82 -2.82 29.82
N ASN A 25 -14.89 -2.11 30.47
CA ASN A 25 -14.87 -0.65 30.55
C ASN A 25 -14.63 0.01 29.18
N GLU A 26 -13.70 -0.52 28.38
CA GLU A 26 -13.45 -0.03 27.02
C GLU A 26 -14.68 -0.24 26.12
N LYS A 27 -15.33 -1.39 26.22
CA LYS A 27 -16.56 -1.70 25.47
C LYS A 27 -17.69 -0.74 25.84
N GLU A 28 -17.92 -0.48 27.12
CA GLU A 28 -18.95 0.45 27.59
C GLU A 28 -18.65 1.90 27.15
N THR A 29 -17.38 2.30 27.15
CA THR A 29 -16.94 3.60 26.65
C THR A 29 -17.22 3.75 25.15
N ILE A 30 -16.90 2.73 24.35
CA ILE A 30 -17.20 2.73 22.90
C ILE A 30 -18.70 2.87 22.66
N VAL A 31 -19.54 2.11 23.39
CA VAL A 31 -21.00 2.18 23.26
C VAL A 31 -21.53 3.56 23.65
N SER A 32 -21.03 4.13 24.75
CA SER A 32 -21.40 5.47 25.22
C SER A 32 -21.06 6.55 24.18
N ASP A 33 -19.84 6.50 23.63
CA ASP A 33 -19.37 7.47 22.64
C ASP A 33 -20.17 7.33 21.32
N VAL A 34 -20.49 6.10 20.88
CA VAL A 34 -21.37 5.87 19.72
C VAL A 34 -22.74 6.49 19.95
N ARG A 35 -23.34 6.22 21.12
CA ARG A 35 -24.65 6.78 21.49
C ARG A 35 -24.62 8.31 21.49
N LYS A 36 -23.58 8.92 22.05
CA LYS A 36 -23.39 10.38 22.02
C LYS A 36 -23.29 10.90 20.59
N SER A 37 -22.52 10.23 19.73
CA SER A 37 -22.36 10.64 18.33
C SER A 37 -23.63 10.47 17.47
N MET A 38 -24.57 9.62 17.89
CA MET A 38 -25.88 9.48 17.24
C MET A 38 -26.87 10.57 17.68
N LEU A 39 -26.66 11.18 18.85
CA LEU A 39 -27.51 12.24 19.39
C LEU A 39 -27.10 13.63 18.91
N GLU A 40 -25.86 13.80 18.45
CA GLU A 40 -25.37 15.04 17.85
C GLU A 40 -25.63 15.02 16.33
N PRO A 41 -26.38 16.00 15.77
CA PRO A 41 -26.62 16.05 14.33
C PRO A 41 -25.30 16.30 13.60
N ALA A 42 -24.89 15.33 12.78
CA ALA A 42 -23.78 15.53 11.86
C ALA A 42 -24.26 16.37 10.67
N GLU A 43 -23.73 17.59 10.48
CA GLU A 43 -23.90 18.33 9.23
C GLU A 43 -23.18 17.56 8.11
N PRO A 44 -23.88 16.89 7.17
CA PRO A 44 -23.24 16.04 6.16
C PRO A 44 -22.58 16.87 5.05
N HIS A 45 -22.98 18.13 4.90
CA HIS A 45 -22.61 18.99 3.77
C HIS A 45 -21.36 19.84 4.00
N LYS A 46 -20.71 19.75 5.17
CA LYS A 46 -19.50 20.51 5.52
C LYS A 46 -18.40 19.63 6.11
N LYS A 47 -18.23 18.42 5.57
CA LYS A 47 -17.21 17.47 6.04
C LYS A 47 -16.39 16.96 4.88
N THR A 48 -15.13 16.64 5.17
CA THR A 48 -14.25 15.98 4.20
C THR A 48 -14.76 14.58 3.95
N ASP A 49 -14.98 14.22 2.69
CA ASP A 49 -15.29 12.86 2.29
C ASP A 49 -14.01 12.01 2.33
N TRP A 50 -13.76 11.41 3.48
CA TRP A 50 -12.58 10.59 3.71
C TRP A 50 -12.56 9.31 2.87
N GLN A 51 -13.73 8.81 2.43
CA GLN A 51 -13.78 7.66 1.52
C GLN A 51 -13.23 8.05 0.15
N LEU A 52 -13.68 9.20 -0.37
CA LEU A 52 -13.17 9.74 -1.61
C LEU A 52 -11.66 10.05 -1.55
N VAL A 53 -11.18 10.62 -0.43
CA VAL A 53 -9.74 10.86 -0.23
C VAL A 53 -8.96 9.54 -0.26
N THR A 54 -9.43 8.52 0.48
CA THR A 54 -8.78 7.21 0.53
C THR A 54 -8.79 6.51 -0.83
N GLN A 55 -9.92 6.55 -1.54
CA GLN A 55 -10.06 5.97 -2.88
C GLN A 55 -9.09 6.62 -3.87
N ARG A 56 -8.95 7.96 -3.84
CA ARG A 56 -8.00 8.67 -4.71
C ARG A 56 -6.55 8.29 -4.42
N LEU A 57 -6.21 8.00 -3.16
CA LEU A 57 -4.88 7.49 -2.80
C LEU A 57 -4.67 6.09 -3.38
N GLU A 58 -5.62 5.17 -3.18
CA GLU A 58 -5.52 3.80 -3.72
C GLU A 58 -5.43 3.81 -5.25
N GLU A 59 -6.34 4.52 -5.93
CA GLU A 59 -6.36 4.61 -7.40
C GLU A 59 -5.07 5.17 -7.99
N LYS A 60 -4.45 6.14 -7.31
CA LYS A 60 -3.23 6.77 -7.79
C LYS A 60 -1.98 5.95 -7.49
N PHE A 61 -1.83 5.50 -6.24
CA PHE A 61 -0.58 4.94 -5.77
C PHE A 61 -0.50 3.43 -5.86
N ALA A 62 -1.63 2.73 -5.82
CA ALA A 62 -1.58 1.28 -5.87
C ALA A 62 -0.97 0.76 -7.19
N PRO A 63 -1.36 1.28 -8.37
CA PRO A 63 -0.70 0.89 -9.62
C PRO A 63 0.79 1.25 -9.63
N LEU A 64 1.16 2.38 -9.02
CA LEU A 64 2.55 2.81 -8.95
C LEU A 64 3.40 1.89 -8.09
N LEU A 65 2.96 1.55 -6.88
CA LEU A 65 3.66 0.61 -6.00
C LEU A 65 3.76 -0.77 -6.64
N MET A 66 2.74 -1.20 -7.38
CA MET A 66 2.75 -2.43 -8.17
C MET A 66 3.79 -2.42 -9.31
N MET A 67 3.99 -1.28 -9.97
CA MET A 67 5.03 -1.14 -11.00
C MET A 67 6.43 -1.20 -10.39
N LEU A 68 6.64 -0.54 -9.24
CA LEU A 68 7.91 -0.59 -8.51
C LEU A 68 8.25 -2.02 -8.06
N GLU A 69 7.29 -2.70 -7.42
CA GLU A 69 7.45 -4.09 -6.99
C GLU A 69 7.72 -5.03 -8.19
N ALA A 70 7.07 -4.80 -9.34
CA ALA A 70 7.34 -5.57 -10.55
C ALA A 70 8.77 -5.37 -11.07
N ALA A 71 9.24 -4.12 -11.15
CA ALA A 71 10.62 -3.81 -11.56
C ALA A 71 11.64 -4.49 -10.64
N PHE A 72 11.44 -4.41 -9.32
CA PHE A 72 12.30 -5.08 -8.35
C PHE A 72 12.28 -6.61 -8.46
N ARG A 73 11.13 -7.23 -8.76
CA ARG A 73 11.03 -8.69 -8.94
C ARG A 73 11.74 -9.18 -10.20
N VAL A 74 11.65 -8.42 -11.28
CA VAL A 74 12.42 -8.71 -12.50
C VAL A 74 13.91 -8.67 -12.18
N PHE A 75 14.35 -7.60 -11.50
CA PHE A 75 15.73 -7.47 -11.06
C PHE A 75 16.20 -8.61 -10.17
N GLU A 76 15.44 -8.99 -9.12
CA GLU A 76 15.80 -10.12 -8.26
C GLU A 76 16.08 -11.38 -9.10
N ASN A 77 15.15 -11.73 -9.99
CA ASN A 77 15.25 -12.93 -10.81
C ASN A 77 16.43 -12.88 -11.80
N GLU A 78 16.79 -11.69 -12.30
CA GLU A 78 17.89 -11.52 -13.26
C GLU A 78 19.25 -11.40 -12.57
N SER A 79 19.28 -10.76 -11.40
CA SER A 79 20.51 -10.51 -10.63
C SER A 79 21.19 -11.79 -10.12
N ASP A 80 20.51 -12.93 -10.13
CA ASP A 80 21.06 -14.23 -9.73
C ASP A 80 21.62 -15.04 -10.91
N LYS A 81 21.46 -14.57 -12.16
CA LYS A 81 21.83 -15.31 -13.38
C LYS A 81 23.25 -15.03 -13.88
N GLY A 82 24.00 -14.12 -13.27
CA GLY A 82 25.37 -13.81 -13.67
C GLY A 82 25.66 -12.31 -13.64
N ASP A 83 26.00 -11.75 -14.81
CA ASP A 83 26.39 -10.34 -14.95
C ASP A 83 25.28 -9.39 -14.46
N LEU A 84 25.68 -8.45 -13.59
CA LEU A 84 24.79 -7.48 -12.97
C LEU A 84 24.61 -6.20 -13.80
N GLY A 85 25.43 -5.97 -14.83
CA GLY A 85 25.41 -4.72 -15.61
C GLY A 85 24.04 -4.39 -16.20
N GLU A 86 23.56 -5.23 -17.13
CA GLU A 86 22.25 -5.04 -17.77
C GLU A 86 21.07 -5.08 -16.78
N PRO A 87 20.98 -6.04 -15.82
CA PRO A 87 19.92 -6.04 -14.82
C PRO A 87 19.88 -4.76 -13.96
N LEU A 88 21.05 -4.24 -13.54
CA LEU A 88 21.14 -3.00 -12.78
C LEU A 88 20.72 -1.79 -13.61
N GLU A 89 21.19 -1.70 -14.86
CA GLU A 89 20.80 -0.65 -15.78
C GLU A 89 19.28 -0.60 -15.95
N ASN A 90 18.66 -1.75 -16.23
CA ASN A 90 17.23 -1.88 -16.45
C ASN A 90 16.42 -1.46 -15.21
N VAL A 91 16.76 -1.99 -14.04
CA VAL A 91 15.99 -1.70 -12.82
C VAL A 91 16.15 -0.25 -12.37
N VAL A 92 17.36 0.32 -12.43
CA VAL A 92 17.60 1.70 -12.04
C VAL A 92 16.89 2.66 -13.00
N GLY A 93 16.92 2.38 -14.30
CA GLY A 93 16.16 3.11 -15.32
C GLY A 93 14.65 3.06 -15.08
N ASP A 94 14.11 1.88 -14.78
CA ASP A 94 12.67 1.72 -14.52
C ASP A 94 12.23 2.41 -13.22
N LEU A 95 12.93 2.21 -12.11
CA LEU A 95 12.61 2.82 -10.82
C LEU A 95 12.65 4.34 -10.89
N SER A 96 13.70 4.90 -11.52
CA SER A 96 13.83 6.33 -11.71
C SER A 96 12.71 6.86 -12.62
N ARG A 97 12.37 6.19 -13.72
CA ARG A 97 11.28 6.61 -14.62
C ARG A 97 9.91 6.59 -13.93
N ILE A 98 9.62 5.56 -13.14
CA ILE A 98 8.35 5.40 -12.43
C ILE A 98 8.17 6.52 -11.38
N THR A 99 9.23 6.83 -10.63
CA THR A 99 9.18 7.78 -9.51
C THR A 99 9.41 9.24 -9.92
N TYR A 100 10.12 9.49 -11.01
CA TYR A 100 10.57 10.83 -11.44
C TYR A 100 9.43 11.85 -11.54
N ASN A 101 8.30 11.49 -12.14
CA ASN A 101 7.20 12.43 -12.33
C ASN A 101 6.58 12.89 -11.01
N ILE A 102 6.63 12.06 -9.95
CA ILE A 102 6.16 12.45 -8.62
C ILE A 102 7.15 13.40 -7.98
N VAL A 103 8.42 13.01 -7.89
CA VAL A 103 9.43 13.83 -7.21
C VAL A 103 9.60 15.18 -7.91
N ARG A 104 9.70 15.18 -9.25
CA ARG A 104 9.83 16.39 -10.06
C ARG A 104 8.67 17.37 -9.88
N ARG A 105 7.44 16.88 -9.65
CA ARG A 105 6.26 17.76 -9.48
C ARG A 105 6.43 18.71 -8.29
N TYR A 106 7.11 18.26 -7.25
CA TYR A 106 7.27 19.02 -6.00
C TYR A 106 8.67 19.64 -5.83
N ALA A 107 9.64 19.23 -6.65
CA ALA A 107 10.98 19.82 -6.66
C ALA A 107 10.93 21.30 -7.10
N ALA A 108 11.09 22.20 -6.13
CA ALA A 108 11.01 23.64 -6.33
C ALA A 108 12.32 24.19 -6.93
N ARG A 109 12.25 24.80 -8.11
CA ARG A 109 13.43 25.26 -8.88
C ARG A 109 14.18 26.44 -8.25
N ASP A 110 13.56 27.11 -7.30
CA ASP A 110 14.06 28.29 -6.60
C ASP A 110 14.91 27.96 -5.36
N ILE A 111 14.84 26.72 -4.86
CA ILE A 111 15.70 26.23 -3.79
C ILE A 111 17.00 25.69 -4.39
N ARG A 112 18.14 26.30 -4.03
CA ARG A 112 19.47 25.94 -4.56
C ARG A 112 20.16 24.81 -3.81
N ASP A 113 19.74 24.55 -2.57
CA ASP A 113 20.28 23.46 -1.76
C ASP A 113 19.48 22.18 -2.03
N ASP A 114 20.15 21.13 -2.52
CA ASP A 114 19.52 19.89 -2.94
C ASP A 114 18.79 19.19 -1.78
N ASN A 115 19.34 19.23 -0.57
CA ASN A 115 18.73 18.62 0.61
C ASN A 115 17.48 19.39 1.06
N ALA A 116 17.55 20.72 1.15
CA ALA A 116 16.39 21.55 1.45
C ALA A 116 15.30 21.42 0.38
N GLN A 117 15.68 21.28 -0.89
CA GLN A 117 14.74 21.02 -1.98
C GLN A 117 14.06 19.66 -1.83
N ARG A 118 14.81 18.62 -1.46
CA ARG A 118 14.26 17.28 -1.18
C ARG A 118 13.26 17.31 -0.03
N GLU A 119 13.62 17.92 1.10
CA GLU A 119 12.76 18.01 2.29
C GLU A 119 11.47 18.80 2.00
N ASP A 120 11.58 19.94 1.32
CA ASP A 120 10.43 20.74 0.92
C ASP A 120 9.52 20.00 -0.08
N ALA A 121 10.11 19.36 -1.09
CA ALA A 121 9.37 18.56 -2.06
C ALA A 121 8.62 17.41 -1.39
N PHE A 122 9.28 16.72 -0.46
CA PHE A 122 8.67 15.64 0.33
C PHE A 122 7.48 16.16 1.14
N LYS A 123 7.68 17.24 1.90
CA LYS A 123 6.63 17.84 2.72
C LYS A 123 5.42 18.25 1.87
N LYS A 124 5.65 18.95 0.76
CA LYS A 124 4.59 19.36 -0.17
C LYS A 124 3.85 18.17 -0.77
N ALA A 125 4.55 17.09 -1.09
CA ALA A 125 3.93 15.87 -1.59
C ALA A 125 3.00 15.25 -0.53
N VAL A 126 3.46 15.12 0.71
CA VAL A 126 2.63 14.58 1.80
C VAL A 126 1.40 15.47 2.05
N GLU A 127 1.57 16.78 2.10
CA GLU A 127 0.48 17.74 2.34
C GLU A 127 -0.55 17.76 1.21
N ASP A 128 -0.13 17.65 -0.07
CA ASP A 128 -1.04 17.62 -1.23
C ASP A 128 -1.99 16.42 -1.16
N TYR A 129 -1.44 15.22 -0.89
CA TYR A 129 -2.20 13.97 -0.91
C TYR A 129 -2.94 13.66 0.37
N ALA A 130 -2.47 14.15 1.52
CA ALA A 130 -3.19 14.02 2.80
C ALA A 130 -4.22 15.13 3.02
N SER A 131 -4.38 16.06 2.06
CA SER A 131 -5.21 17.27 2.21
C SER A 131 -6.68 16.98 2.57
N HIS A 132 -7.28 17.94 3.26
CA HIS A 132 -8.68 17.90 3.67
C HIS A 132 -9.46 19.09 3.07
N THR A 133 -10.67 18.84 2.57
CA THR A 133 -11.49 19.87 1.89
C THR A 133 -12.02 20.92 2.87
N TYR A 134 -12.35 20.51 4.09
CA TYR A 134 -12.90 21.39 5.13
C TYR A 134 -12.04 21.33 6.40
N PRO A 135 -12.06 22.37 7.24
CA PRO A 135 -11.38 22.35 8.53
C PRO A 135 -11.79 21.15 9.37
N LEU A 136 -10.84 20.55 10.09
CA LEU A 136 -11.08 19.44 10.99
C LEU A 136 -11.82 19.96 12.22
N THR A 137 -13.12 19.67 12.33
CA THR A 137 -13.96 20.22 13.42
C THR A 137 -14.09 19.26 14.59
N THR A 138 -13.93 17.96 14.33
CA THR A 138 -14.09 16.92 15.34
C THR A 138 -12.76 16.21 15.63
N SER A 139 -12.63 15.71 16.85
CA SER A 139 -11.50 14.86 17.27
C SER A 139 -11.37 13.59 16.40
N MET A 140 -12.48 13.13 15.85
CA MET A 140 -12.51 12.00 14.93
C MET A 140 -11.96 12.32 13.54
N GLU A 141 -12.33 13.46 12.97
CA GLU A 141 -11.74 13.93 11.70
C GLU A 141 -10.23 14.11 11.86
N SER A 142 -9.79 14.59 13.03
CA SER A 142 -8.36 14.68 13.36
C SER A 142 -7.66 13.32 13.39
N LEU A 143 -8.32 12.28 13.94
CA LEU A 143 -7.76 10.93 13.94
C LEU A 143 -7.70 10.33 12.53
N ILE A 144 -8.76 10.49 11.73
CA ILE A 144 -8.78 10.01 10.34
C ILE A 144 -7.69 10.70 9.53
N TYR A 145 -7.62 12.02 9.61
CA TYR A 145 -6.57 12.82 8.98
C TYR A 145 -5.17 12.37 9.42
N SER A 146 -4.93 12.19 10.72
CA SER A 146 -3.61 11.75 11.21
C SER A 146 -3.21 10.38 10.67
N SER A 147 -4.18 9.48 10.49
CA SER A 147 -3.96 8.15 9.91
C SER A 147 -3.64 8.24 8.43
N ILE A 148 -4.40 9.03 7.68
CA ILE A 148 -4.15 9.29 6.25
C ILE A 148 -2.79 9.94 6.07
N TYR A 149 -2.50 11.00 6.84
CA TYR A 149 -1.21 11.69 6.82
C TYR A 149 -0.06 10.73 7.07
N LYS A 150 -0.18 9.85 8.08
CA LYS A 150 0.85 8.85 8.37
C LYS A 150 1.06 7.88 7.20
N ILE A 151 -0.01 7.34 6.62
CA ILE A 151 0.09 6.42 5.47
C ILE A 151 0.68 7.13 4.25
N THR A 152 0.24 8.35 3.96
CA THR A 152 0.77 9.17 2.87
C THR A 152 2.23 9.50 3.10
N HIS A 153 2.64 9.79 4.33
CA HIS A 153 4.03 10.03 4.70
C HIS A 153 4.89 8.80 4.41
N GLU A 154 4.55 7.62 4.95
CA GLU A 154 5.29 6.38 4.69
C GLU A 154 5.36 6.04 3.20
N MET A 155 4.26 6.23 2.48
CA MET A 155 4.21 6.01 1.02
C MET A 155 5.14 6.97 0.27
N MET A 156 5.17 8.25 0.63
CA MET A 156 6.10 9.22 0.05
C MET A 156 7.54 8.89 0.42
N THR A 157 7.80 8.37 1.62
CA THR A 157 9.15 7.95 2.05
C THR A 157 9.69 6.91 1.08
N HIS A 158 8.93 5.83 0.84
CA HIS A 158 9.34 4.82 -0.13
C HIS A 158 9.55 5.37 -1.54
N ILE A 159 8.64 6.21 -2.05
CA ILE A 159 8.76 6.78 -3.40
C ILE A 159 10.00 7.67 -3.53
N PHE A 160 10.25 8.53 -2.55
CA PHE A 160 11.38 9.45 -2.56
C PHE A 160 12.69 8.68 -2.37
N ASP A 161 12.77 7.75 -1.42
CA ASP A 161 13.97 6.98 -1.17
C ASP A 161 14.37 6.17 -2.42
N ILE A 162 13.43 5.43 -3.02
CA ILE A 162 13.67 4.70 -4.28
C ILE A 162 14.16 5.64 -5.39
N TYR A 163 13.59 6.84 -5.51
CA TYR A 163 14.02 7.81 -6.52
C TYR A 163 15.45 8.30 -6.28
N TYR A 164 15.80 8.70 -5.06
CA TYR A 164 17.13 9.22 -4.76
C TYR A 164 18.19 8.13 -4.81
N THR A 165 17.89 6.94 -4.28
CA THR A 165 18.75 5.76 -4.40
C THR A 165 19.04 5.41 -5.86
N SER A 166 17.99 5.29 -6.70
CA SER A 166 18.19 5.03 -8.13
C SER A 166 18.94 6.16 -8.83
N ARG A 167 18.67 7.42 -8.48
CA ARG A 167 19.38 8.58 -9.04
C ARG A 167 20.88 8.56 -8.72
N GLU A 168 21.28 8.17 -7.51
CA GLU A 168 22.68 8.04 -7.14
C GLU A 168 23.38 6.95 -7.96
N MET A 169 22.71 5.83 -8.20
CA MET A 169 23.22 4.73 -9.02
C MET A 169 23.37 5.09 -10.51
N LEU A 170 22.57 6.04 -11.04
CA LEU A 170 22.65 6.45 -12.45
C LEU A 170 24.03 7.02 -12.82
N HIS A 171 24.76 7.61 -11.88
CA HIS A 171 26.09 8.15 -12.16
C HIS A 171 27.06 7.05 -12.60
N ASP A 172 27.10 5.96 -11.84
CA ASP A 172 28.00 4.82 -12.07
C ASP A 172 27.55 3.93 -13.23
N ILE A 173 26.30 4.08 -13.69
CA ILE A 173 25.76 3.35 -14.85
C ILE A 173 25.98 4.14 -16.14
N TYR A 174 25.72 5.45 -16.13
CA TYR A 174 25.63 6.24 -17.37
C TYR A 174 26.66 7.37 -17.51
N VAL A 175 27.24 7.87 -16.41
CA VAL A 175 28.16 9.02 -16.45
C VAL A 175 29.61 8.54 -16.42
N GLU A 176 29.94 7.72 -15.41
CA GLU A 176 31.24 7.08 -15.26
C GLU A 176 31.03 5.57 -15.06
N PRO A 177 30.78 4.81 -16.16
CA PRO A 177 30.46 3.39 -16.09
C PRO A 177 31.50 2.60 -15.30
N SER A 178 31.11 2.06 -14.14
CA SER A 178 31.97 1.25 -13.27
C SER A 178 31.19 0.07 -12.68
N SER A 179 31.85 -1.09 -12.64
CA SER A 179 31.31 -2.29 -11.99
C SER A 179 31.63 -2.38 -10.51
N ASP A 180 32.44 -1.46 -9.96
CA ASP A 180 33.00 -1.58 -8.62
C ASP A 180 31.94 -1.60 -7.51
N HIS A 181 30.80 -0.93 -7.74
CA HIS A 181 29.69 -0.83 -6.76
C HIS A 181 28.49 -1.73 -7.09
N HIS A 182 28.55 -2.58 -8.12
CA HIS A 182 27.40 -3.40 -8.55
C HIS A 182 26.84 -4.30 -7.44
N ASP A 183 27.70 -4.95 -6.66
CA ASP A 183 27.28 -5.80 -5.54
C ASP A 183 26.64 -5.00 -4.40
N GLU A 184 27.09 -3.77 -4.19
CA GLU A 184 26.50 -2.85 -3.21
C GLU A 184 25.12 -2.41 -3.68
N PHE A 185 24.99 -2.00 -4.94
CA PHE A 185 23.71 -1.62 -5.54
C PHE A 185 22.70 -2.77 -5.49
N LYS A 186 23.11 -4.00 -5.80
CA LYS A 186 22.26 -5.18 -5.65
C LYS A 186 21.71 -5.31 -4.23
N LYS A 187 22.57 -5.20 -3.21
CA LYS A 187 22.15 -5.30 -1.80
C LYS A 187 21.16 -4.19 -1.42
N THR A 188 21.44 -2.96 -1.82
CA THR A 188 20.59 -1.80 -1.54
C THR A 188 19.21 -1.96 -2.19
N LEU A 189 19.14 -2.31 -3.47
CA LEU A 189 17.89 -2.50 -4.20
C LEU A 189 17.06 -3.67 -3.64
N LEU A 190 17.69 -4.78 -3.24
CA LEU A 190 16.98 -5.89 -2.59
C LEU A 190 16.44 -5.51 -1.20
N SER A 191 17.16 -4.64 -0.47
CA SER A 191 16.68 -4.10 0.80
C SER A 191 15.48 -3.17 0.60
N GLU A 192 15.52 -2.28 -0.39
CA GLU A 192 14.40 -1.40 -0.73
C GLU A 192 13.17 -2.19 -1.18
N ARG A 193 13.36 -3.24 -1.99
CA ARG A 193 12.27 -4.15 -2.37
C ARG A 193 11.61 -4.74 -1.14
N LYS A 194 12.40 -5.28 -0.21
CA LYS A 194 11.87 -5.89 1.01
C LYS A 194 11.03 -4.88 1.80
N ALA A 195 11.55 -3.66 1.99
CA ALA A 195 10.85 -2.59 2.69
C ALA A 195 9.53 -2.21 1.98
N LEU A 196 9.55 -2.07 0.66
CA LEU A 196 8.36 -1.80 -0.15
C LEU A 196 7.32 -2.93 -0.04
N SER A 197 7.75 -4.18 -0.15
CA SER A 197 6.89 -5.37 -0.04
C SER A 197 6.25 -5.48 1.34
N GLU A 198 6.98 -5.19 2.42
CA GLU A 198 6.45 -5.13 3.78
C GLU A 198 5.41 -4.02 3.91
N PHE A 199 5.70 -2.83 3.40
CA PHE A 199 4.76 -1.70 3.40
C PHE A 199 3.47 -1.99 2.61
N MET A 200 3.57 -2.55 1.40
CA MET A 200 2.41 -3.02 0.65
C MET A 200 1.61 -4.09 1.41
N GLY A 201 2.30 -4.93 2.19
CA GLY A 201 1.70 -5.90 3.10
C GLY A 201 0.95 -5.27 4.29
N VAL A 202 1.36 -4.08 4.73
CA VAL A 202 0.64 -3.28 5.75
C VAL A 202 -0.60 -2.63 5.17
N LEU A 203 -0.51 -2.07 3.95
CA LEU A 203 -1.64 -1.40 3.28
C LEU A 203 -2.79 -2.36 3.00
N ARG A 204 -2.49 -3.59 2.54
CA ARG A 204 -3.48 -4.62 2.19
C ARG A 204 -4.58 -4.12 1.23
N TRP A 205 -4.24 -3.22 0.31
CA TRP A 205 -5.19 -2.76 -0.70
C TRP A 205 -5.64 -3.90 -1.60
N SER A 206 -6.91 -3.85 -2.01
CA SER A 206 -7.58 -4.94 -2.72
C SER A 206 -6.88 -5.27 -4.04
N ILE A 207 -6.37 -4.25 -4.72
CA ILE A 207 -5.63 -4.33 -5.99
C ILE A 207 -4.27 -5.03 -5.87
N PHE A 208 -3.73 -5.20 -4.66
CA PHE A 208 -2.52 -6.00 -4.43
C PHE A 208 -2.80 -7.50 -4.39
N THR A 209 -4.06 -7.90 -4.23
CA THR A 209 -4.49 -9.29 -4.32
C THR A 209 -4.49 -9.69 -5.79
N ARG A 210 -3.71 -10.70 -6.15
CA ARG A 210 -3.60 -11.21 -7.53
C ARG A 210 -3.76 -12.72 -7.54
N CYS A 211 -4.04 -13.27 -8.71
CA CYS A 211 -3.87 -14.70 -8.91
C CYS A 211 -2.41 -15.06 -9.08
N ASN A 212 -2.08 -16.25 -8.59
CA ASN A 212 -0.72 -16.83 -8.63
C ASN A 212 -0.23 -17.01 -10.05
N GLU A 213 -1.15 -17.13 -10.99
CA GLU A 213 -0.92 -17.28 -12.41
C GLU A 213 -1.95 -16.49 -13.21
N ALA A 214 -1.64 -16.24 -14.49
CA ALA A 214 -2.61 -15.71 -15.42
C ALA A 214 -3.62 -16.82 -15.75
N CYS A 215 -4.88 -16.62 -15.37
CA CYS A 215 -5.92 -17.62 -15.56
C CYS A 215 -6.16 -17.92 -17.05
N ALA A 216 -6.45 -19.18 -17.35
CA ALA A 216 -6.87 -19.58 -18.69
C ALA A 216 -8.18 -18.87 -19.11
N TRP A 217 -8.52 -18.93 -20.40
CA TRP A 217 -9.70 -18.25 -20.94
C TRP A 217 -11.03 -18.73 -20.32
N ASP A 218 -11.06 -19.96 -19.79
CA ASP A 218 -12.20 -20.57 -19.09
C ASP A 218 -12.01 -20.62 -17.56
N GLU A 219 -11.08 -19.84 -17.03
CA GLU A 219 -10.80 -19.70 -15.61
C GLU A 219 -11.00 -18.26 -15.15
N ILE A 220 -11.34 -18.11 -13.87
CA ILE A 220 -11.48 -16.83 -13.20
C ILE A 220 -10.52 -16.75 -12.02
N CYS A 221 -10.02 -15.55 -11.75
CA CYS A 221 -9.27 -15.32 -10.53
C CYS A 221 -10.20 -15.29 -9.34
N TYR A 222 -10.28 -16.39 -8.61
CA TYR A 222 -11.30 -16.58 -7.59
C TYR A 222 -10.82 -16.06 -6.24
N SER A 223 -11.46 -15.01 -5.73
CA SER A 223 -11.35 -14.62 -4.33
C SER A 223 -12.36 -15.42 -3.51
N PRO A 224 -11.95 -16.37 -2.66
CA PRO A 224 -12.87 -17.06 -1.79
C PRO A 224 -13.55 -16.07 -0.84
N THR A 225 -14.87 -16.18 -0.64
CA THR A 225 -15.64 -15.29 0.24
C THR A 225 -16.44 -16.09 1.25
N TRP A 226 -16.66 -15.52 2.44
CA TRP A 226 -17.57 -16.08 3.46
C TRP A 226 -19.04 -15.70 3.25
N GLY A 227 -19.30 -14.82 2.27
CA GLY A 227 -20.63 -14.32 1.92
C GLY A 227 -20.99 -14.60 0.46
N PRO A 228 -22.11 -14.04 -0.03
CA PRO A 228 -22.55 -14.24 -1.40
C PRO A 228 -21.51 -13.69 -2.36
N GLY A 229 -20.92 -14.58 -3.15
CA GLY A 229 -20.11 -14.20 -4.30
C GLY A 229 -20.99 -13.97 -5.52
N PRO A 230 -20.42 -13.45 -6.62
CA PRO A 230 -21.11 -13.35 -7.91
C PRO A 230 -21.64 -14.70 -8.44
N PHE A 231 -21.24 -15.81 -7.82
CA PHE A 231 -21.62 -17.18 -8.19
C PHE A 231 -22.38 -17.94 -7.08
N GLY A 232 -22.90 -17.24 -6.05
CA GLY A 232 -23.79 -17.83 -5.03
C GLY A 232 -23.25 -17.79 -3.59
N TRP A 233 -23.98 -18.44 -2.67
CA TRP A 233 -23.60 -18.60 -1.27
C TRP A 233 -22.76 -19.86 -1.10
N GLY A 234 -21.48 -19.71 -0.80
CA GLY A 234 -20.64 -20.85 -0.50
C GLY A 234 -19.24 -20.43 -0.09
N ALA A 235 -18.92 -20.64 1.19
CA ALA A 235 -17.54 -20.75 1.61
C ALA A 235 -16.97 -22.01 0.93
N ASN A 236 -16.08 -21.82 -0.05
CA ASN A 236 -15.36 -22.91 -0.65
C ASN A 236 -13.99 -23.01 0.04
N ASP A 237 -14.00 -23.67 1.21
CA ASP A 237 -12.82 -23.82 2.08
C ASP A 237 -11.62 -24.44 1.34
N LYS A 238 -11.86 -25.13 0.22
CA LYS A 238 -10.84 -25.64 -0.70
C LYS A 238 -9.84 -24.57 -1.15
N TYR A 239 -10.31 -23.33 -1.33
CA TYR A 239 -9.49 -22.22 -1.84
C TYR A 239 -9.00 -21.28 -0.74
N MET A 240 -9.32 -21.58 0.52
CA MET A 240 -8.80 -20.88 1.69
C MET A 240 -7.62 -21.66 2.27
N TYR A 241 -6.65 -20.96 2.84
CA TYR A 241 -5.59 -21.62 3.61
C TYR A 241 -5.94 -21.62 5.10
N HIS A 242 -5.63 -22.71 5.79
CA HIS A 242 -5.83 -22.83 7.23
C HIS A 242 -4.54 -22.45 7.97
N ASP A 243 -4.60 -21.45 8.85
CA ASP A 243 -3.42 -20.96 9.60
C ASP A 243 -3.13 -21.74 10.89
N GLY A 244 -3.98 -22.74 11.20
CA GLY A 244 -3.94 -23.52 12.45
C GLY A 244 -5.13 -23.25 13.37
N ASP A 245 -5.80 -22.10 13.25
CA ASP A 245 -6.94 -21.70 14.08
C ASP A 245 -8.20 -21.42 13.23
N ARG A 246 -8.03 -21.05 11.95
CA ARG A 246 -9.12 -20.68 11.02
C ARG A 246 -8.71 -20.73 9.56
N TYR A 247 -9.72 -20.73 8.70
CA TYR A 247 -9.55 -20.48 7.27
C TYR A 247 -9.32 -18.99 6.99
N ARG A 248 -8.42 -18.69 6.06
CA ARG A 248 -8.07 -17.33 5.62
C ARG A 248 -8.09 -17.25 4.11
N ILE A 249 -8.47 -16.09 3.58
CA ILE A 249 -8.33 -15.79 2.16
C ILE A 249 -6.83 -15.61 1.87
N PRO A 250 -6.25 -16.37 0.92
CA PRO A 250 -4.85 -16.18 0.54
C PRO A 250 -4.67 -14.82 -0.16
N LYS A 251 -3.51 -14.18 0.04
CA LYS A 251 -3.11 -12.99 -0.74
C LYS A 251 -2.97 -13.32 -2.24
N ASP A 252 -2.62 -14.56 -2.47
CA ASP A 252 -2.19 -15.20 -3.69
C ASP A 252 -3.32 -16.16 -4.12
N LEU A 253 -4.22 -15.64 -4.96
CA LEU A 253 -5.46 -16.30 -5.35
C LEU A 253 -5.21 -17.40 -6.39
N SER A 254 -6.12 -18.37 -6.47
CA SER A 254 -6.05 -19.44 -7.45
C SER A 254 -6.96 -19.15 -8.64
N CYS A 255 -6.50 -19.54 -9.84
CA CYS A 255 -7.37 -19.64 -11.00
C CYS A 255 -8.30 -20.84 -10.84
N VAL A 256 -9.59 -20.61 -11.08
CA VAL A 256 -10.61 -21.66 -10.93
C VAL A 256 -11.50 -21.65 -12.17
N SER A 257 -11.77 -22.82 -12.73
CA SER A 257 -12.70 -22.94 -13.85
C SER A 257 -14.08 -22.42 -13.46
N TRP A 258 -14.70 -21.58 -14.31
CA TRP A 258 -16.03 -21.04 -14.03
C TRP A 258 -17.10 -22.14 -13.85
N LYS A 259 -16.86 -23.33 -14.43
CA LYS A 259 -17.73 -24.52 -14.29
C LYS A 259 -17.65 -25.17 -12.91
N ASP A 260 -16.51 -25.03 -12.23
CA ASP A 260 -16.29 -25.59 -10.89
C ASP A 260 -16.89 -24.70 -9.80
N VAL A 261 -17.06 -23.41 -10.07
CA VAL A 261 -17.64 -22.44 -9.14
C VAL A 261 -19.18 -22.44 -9.18
N SER A 262 -19.79 -22.77 -10.32
CA SER A 262 -21.26 -22.69 -10.51
C SER A 262 -22.05 -23.93 -10.04
N ARG A 263 -21.42 -24.93 -9.42
CA ARG A 263 -22.05 -26.21 -9.05
C ARG A 263 -22.19 -26.37 -7.53
N ARG A 264 -23.10 -25.62 -6.92
CA ARG A 264 -23.84 -26.04 -5.72
C ARG A 264 -25.27 -25.52 -5.78
#